data_AF-A0A2D9L9A6-F1
#
_entry.id   AF-A0A2D9L9A6-F1
#
_cell.length_a   1.000
_cell.length_b   1.000
_cell.length_c   1.000
_cell.angle_alpha   90.00
_cell.angle_beta   90.00
_cell.angle_gamma   90.00
#
_symmetry.space_group_name_H-M   'P 1'
#
loop_
_entity.id
_entity.type
_entity.pdbx_description
1 polymer ?
#
loop_
_entity_poly.entity_id
_entity_poly.type
_entity_poly.pdbx_seq_one_letter_code
_entity_poly.pdbx_strand_id
1 'polypeptide(L)' 'IGHIQFADNPGRHQPGTGEINFSNVFSAIDRLGYSGWVSAEYRPTGATERSLAWFSEAN' A
#
# COMPACT_ATOMS: atom_id res chain seq x y z
N ILE A 1 6.36 15.18 -6.87
CA ILE A 1 5.17 14.50 -6.28
C ILE A 1 5.02 15.03 -4.87
N GLY A 2 3.85 15.55 -4.48
CA GLY A 2 3.63 16.12 -3.14
C GLY A 2 3.14 15.08 -2.12
N HIS A 3 2.38 14.09 -2.58
CA HIS A 3 1.82 13.01 -1.76
C HIS A 3 1.59 11.77 -2.63
N ILE A 4 1.69 10.58 -2.06
CA ILE A 4 1.37 9.30 -2.71
C ILE A 4 0.27 8.60 -1.91
N GLN A 5 -0.76 8.12 -2.62
CA GLN A 5 -1.80 7.27 -2.05
C GLN A 5 -1.81 5.93 -2.78
N PHE A 6 -2.21 4.85 -2.09
CA PHE A 6 -2.24 3.53 -2.69
C PHE A 6 -3.40 2.66 -2.21
N ALA A 7 -3.83 1.77 -3.10
CA ALA A 7 -4.78 0.69 -2.87
C ALA A 7 -4.55 -0.38 -3.93
N ASP A 8 -4.90 -1.64 -3.63
CA ASP A 8 -4.70 -2.74 -4.56
C ASP A 8 -5.73 -2.73 -5.71
N ASN A 9 -5.34 -3.17 -6.90
CA ASN A 9 -6.17 -3.19 -8.11
C ASN A 9 -6.60 -4.64 -8.43
N PRO A 10 -7.86 -4.91 -8.82
CA PRO A 10 -8.93 -3.96 -9.21
C PRO A 10 -9.90 -3.53 -8.10
N GLY A 11 -9.89 -4.19 -6.93
CA GLY A 11 -10.92 -3.98 -5.90
C GLY A 11 -10.80 -2.68 -5.10
N ARG A 12 -9.67 -1.99 -5.18
CA ARG A 12 -9.29 -0.87 -4.30
C ARG A 12 -9.30 -1.30 -2.82
N HIS A 13 -8.79 -2.50 -2.56
CA HIS A 13 -8.69 -3.11 -1.23
C HIS A 13 -7.25 -3.02 -0.69
N GLN A 14 -7.00 -3.57 0.50
CA GLN A 14 -5.66 -3.59 1.09
C GLN A 14 -4.64 -4.34 0.22
N PRO A 15 -3.34 -4.01 0.31
CA PRO A 15 -2.28 -4.77 -0.36
C PRO A 15 -2.40 -6.29 -0.18
N GLY A 16 -2.18 -7.03 -1.28
CA GLY A 16 -2.24 -8.50 -1.29
C GLY A 16 -3.62 -9.06 -1.66
N THR A 17 -4.56 -8.20 -2.07
CA THR A 17 -5.91 -8.61 -2.50
C THR A 17 -6.11 -8.52 -4.01
N GLY A 18 -5.14 -7.95 -4.72
CA GLY A 18 -5.15 -7.72 -6.15
C GLY A 18 -3.82 -8.09 -6.81
N GLU A 19 -3.47 -7.37 -7.86
CA GLU A 19 -2.35 -7.72 -8.75
C GLU A 19 -1.09 -6.87 -8.54
N ILE A 20 -1.13 -5.85 -7.68
CA ILE A 20 -0.01 -4.91 -7.53
C ILE A 20 1.04 -5.51 -6.57
N ASN A 21 2.28 -5.64 -7.06
CA ASN A 21 3.43 -5.96 -6.20
C ASN A 21 3.91 -4.70 -5.45
N PHE A 22 3.34 -4.47 -4.26
CA PHE A 22 3.66 -3.31 -3.43
C PHE A 22 5.08 -3.26 -2.89
N SER A 23 5.73 -4.42 -2.66
CA SER A 23 7.14 -4.46 -2.23
C SER A 23 8.06 -3.80 -3.26
N ASN A 24 7.85 -4.09 -4.55
CA ASN A 24 8.59 -3.47 -5.64
C ASN A 24 8.27 -1.97 -5.79
N VAL A 25 7.00 -1.59 -5.61
CA VAL A 25 6.57 -0.18 -5.68
C VAL A 25 7.23 0.64 -4.57
N PHE A 26 7.15 0.21 -3.32
CA PHE A 26 7.76 0.91 -2.19
C PHE A 26 9.28 0.98 -2.32
N SER A 27 9.92 -0.12 -2.71
CA SER A 27 11.37 -0.12 -3.00
C SER A 27 11.77 0.86 -4.11
N ALA A 28 10.89 1.09 -5.10
CA ALA A 28 11.15 2.07 -6.16
C ALA A 28 10.98 3.52 -5.65
N ILE A 29 9.97 3.77 -4.82
CA ILE A 29 9.75 5.07 -4.17
C ILE A 29 10.97 5.43 -3.30
N ASP A 30 11.50 4.48 -2.54
CA ASP A 30 12.71 4.67 -1.72
C ASP A 30 13.93 5.01 -2.57
N ARG A 31 14.17 4.27 -3.66
CA ARG A 31 15.29 4.54 -4.60
C ARG A 31 15.22 5.92 -5.26
N LEU A 32 14.02 6.47 -5.43
CA LEU A 32 13.80 7.80 -5.97
C LEU A 32 14.05 8.92 -4.94
N GLY A 33 14.31 8.58 -3.68
CA GLY A 33 14.54 9.54 -2.60
C GLY A 33 13.29 10.34 -2.23
N TYR A 34 12.10 9.77 -2.44
CA TYR A 34 10.86 10.43 -2.04
C TYR A 34 10.74 10.47 -0.52
N SER A 35 10.66 11.67 0.05
CA SER A 35 10.62 11.90 1.50
C SER A 35 9.24 12.33 2.02
N GLY A 36 8.21 12.29 1.17
CA GLY A 36 6.84 12.60 1.57
C GLY A 36 6.07 11.38 2.06
N TRP A 37 4.78 11.58 2.34
CA TRP A 37 3.92 10.52 2.87
C TRP A 37 3.38 9.59 1.79
N VAL A 38 3.31 8.30 2.14
CA VAL A 38 2.67 7.24 1.35
C VAL A 38 1.49 6.70 2.15
N SER A 39 0.26 7.01 1.74
CA SER A 39 -0.95 6.74 2.52
C SER A 39 -1.79 5.60 1.93
N ALA A 40 -2.17 4.67 2.78
CA ALA A 40 -3.04 3.56 2.41
C ALA A 40 -4.49 4.05 2.28
N GLU A 41 -4.99 4.20 1.06
CA GLU A 41 -6.31 4.76 0.73
C GLU A 41 -7.20 3.69 0.07
N TYR A 42 -7.47 2.63 0.82
CA TYR A 42 -8.23 1.48 0.34
C TYR A 42 -9.54 1.26 1.13
N ARG A 43 -10.41 0.41 0.58
CA ARG A 43 -11.62 -0.10 1.24
C ARG A 43 -11.32 -1.47 1.85
N PRO A 44 -11.27 -1.64 3.18
CA PRO A 44 -11.04 -2.95 3.77
C PRO A 44 -12.03 -4.01 3.24
N THR A 45 -11.56 -5.23 2.97
CA THR A 45 -12.46 -6.36 2.63
C THR A 45 -13.27 -6.86 3.83
N GLY A 46 -12.96 -6.38 5.04
CA GLY A 46 -13.62 -6.73 6.29
C GLY A 46 -13.33 -5.71 7.39
N ALA A 47 -13.20 -6.14 8.64
CA ALA A 47 -12.80 -5.23 9.71
C ALA A 47 -11.43 -4.59 9.41
N THR A 48 -11.30 -3.29 9.67
CA THR A 48 -10.10 -2.51 9.38
C THR A 48 -8.84 -3.14 9.98
N GLU A 49 -8.92 -3.61 11.22
CA GLU A 49 -7.81 -4.22 11.96
C GLU A 49 -7.28 -5.46 11.25
N ARG A 50 -8.17 -6.29 10.70
CA ARG A 50 -7.79 -7.48 9.93
C ARG A 50 -7.15 -7.11 8.59
N SER A 51 -7.52 -5.96 8.03
CA SER A 51 -6.95 -5.48 6.77
C SER A 51 -5.53 -4.97 6.90
N LEU A 52 -5.00 -4.77 8.11
CA LEU A 52 -3.65 -4.21 8.35
C LEU A 52 -2.53 -5.26 8.39
N ALA A 53 -2.83 -6.54 8.12
CA ALA A 53 -1.82 -7.60 8.13
C ALA A 53 -0.62 -7.31 7.21
N TRP A 54 -0.85 -6.66 6.06
CA TRP A 54 0.20 -6.23 5.12
C TRP A 54 1.23 -5.28 5.75
N PHE A 55 0.84 -4.53 6.78
CA PHE A 55 1.71 -3.56 7.43
C PHE A 55 2.62 -4.23 8.47
N SER A 56 2.17 -5.32 9.09
CA SER A 56 2.98 -6.09 10.04
C SER A 56 4.08 -6.92 9.37
N GLU A 57 3.91 -7.26 8.10
CA GLU A 57 4.90 -8.00 7.30
C GLU A 57 5.99 -7.11 6.69
N ALA A 58 5.82 -5.79 6.73
CA ALA A 58 6.85 -4.83 6.30
C ALA A 58 7.90 -4.65 7.40
N ASN A 59 8.80 -5.63 7.55
CA ASN A 59 10.03 -5.52 8.32
C ASN A 59 11.24 -5.82 7.44
#